data_AF-A0A7V5EZ75-F1
#
_entry.id   AF-A0A7V5EZ75-F1
#
_cell.length_a   1.000
_cell.length_b   1.000
_cell.length_c   1.000
_cell.angle_alpha   90.00
_cell.angle_beta   90.00
_cell.angle_gamma   90.00
#
_symmetry.space_group_name_H-M   'P 1'
#
loop_
_entity.id
_entity.type
_entity.pdbx_description
1 polymer ?
#
loop_
_entity_poly.entity_id
_entity_poly.type
_entity_poly.pdbx_seq_one_letter_code
_entity_poly.pdbx_strand_id
1 'polypeptide(L)'
;EQDIMDWELLANHNGHIACTHGGESLAGLVAARKHGFIGKNDIAVLDSTAHALKFAGFQEMYFEDKFPDEFEISPKSELMNAPTIVRPRDLEKVPGPGVPIRGEDFERFVRRTGEEIARMLDLEKV
;
A
#
# COMPACT_ATOMS: atom_id res chain seq x y z
N GLU A 1 18.68 6.61 2.47
CA GLU A 1 17.85 5.66 1.71
C GLU A 1 16.80 4.90 2.52
N GLN A 2 17.15 4.07 3.52
CA GLN A 2 16.13 3.28 4.26
C GLN A 2 14.92 4.08 4.76
N ASP A 3 15.15 5.14 5.54
CA ASP A 3 14.05 5.95 6.10
C ASP A 3 13.19 6.59 5.00
N ILE A 4 13.79 6.97 3.87
CA ILE A 4 13.09 7.58 2.74
C ILE A 4 12.03 6.62 2.20
N MET A 5 12.44 5.37 1.91
CA MET A 5 11.53 4.34 1.41
C MET A 5 10.49 3.94 2.46
N ASP A 6 10.89 3.77 3.72
CA ASP A 6 9.96 3.35 4.76
C ASP A 6 8.85 4.39 5.00
N TRP A 7 9.20 5.67 5.00
CA TRP A 7 8.21 6.76 5.15
C TRP A 7 7.37 6.96 3.89
N GLU A 8 7.92 6.77 2.69
CA GLU A 8 7.13 6.71 1.45
C GLU A 8 6.05 5.62 1.55
N LEU A 9 6.46 4.38 1.84
CA LEU A 9 5.55 3.23 1.90
C LEU A 9 4.53 3.37 3.02
N LEU A 10 4.93 3.86 4.19
CA LEU A 10 4.02 4.07 5.31
C LEU A 10 2.98 5.16 4.99
N ALA A 11 3.37 6.25 4.31
CA ALA A 11 2.42 7.24 3.84
C ALA A 11 1.41 6.60 2.86
N ASN A 12 1.90 5.82 1.90
CA ASN A 12 1.04 5.17 0.90
C ASN A 12 0.11 4.12 1.52
N HIS A 13 0.53 3.43 2.58
CA HIS A 13 -0.30 2.51 3.36
C HIS A 13 -1.48 3.23 4.06
N ASN A 14 -1.38 4.54 4.27
CA ASN A 14 -2.44 5.38 4.81
C ASN A 14 -3.27 6.11 3.71
N GLY A 15 -3.16 5.68 2.46
CA GLY A 15 -3.96 6.20 1.34
C GLY A 15 -3.34 7.39 0.59
N HIS A 16 -2.06 7.70 0.84
CA HIS A 16 -1.31 8.68 0.05
C HIS A 16 -0.75 8.06 -1.25
N ILE A 17 -0.23 8.94 -2.11
CA ILE A 17 0.46 8.58 -3.36
C ILE A 17 1.77 9.38 -3.42
N ALA A 18 2.60 9.23 -2.38
CA ALA A 18 3.91 9.85 -2.28
C ALA A 18 4.91 9.14 -3.20
N CYS A 19 5.83 9.92 -3.77
CA CYS A 19 7.05 9.40 -4.39
C CYS A 19 8.18 9.32 -3.36
N THR A 20 9.34 8.83 -3.78
CA THR A 20 10.56 8.72 -2.96
C THR A 20 10.98 10.06 -2.34
N HIS A 21 10.94 11.18 -3.07
CA HIS A 21 11.20 12.51 -2.48
C HIS A 21 10.09 12.96 -1.50
N GLY A 22 8.86 12.49 -1.69
CA GLY A 22 7.80 12.68 -0.71
C GLY A 22 8.08 11.93 0.59
N GLY A 23 8.60 10.70 0.47
CA GLY A 23 9.13 9.91 1.59
C GLY A 23 10.28 10.62 2.31
N GLU A 24 11.21 11.21 1.58
CA GLU A 24 12.34 11.98 2.13
C GLU A 24 11.83 13.18 2.95
N SER A 25 10.88 13.93 2.39
CA SER A 25 10.27 15.07 3.09
C SER A 25 9.59 14.62 4.39
N LEU A 26 8.88 13.49 4.37
CA LEU A 26 8.21 12.94 5.56
C LEU A 26 9.21 12.41 6.59
N ALA A 27 10.25 11.71 6.15
CA ALA A 27 11.34 11.26 7.01
C ALA A 27 12.00 12.45 7.73
N GLY A 28 12.29 13.53 6.99
CA GLY A 28 12.82 14.78 7.53
C GLY A 28 11.89 15.42 8.56
N LEU A 29 10.58 15.48 8.28
CA LEU A 29 9.59 15.99 9.24
C LEU A 29 9.56 15.16 10.53
N VAL A 30 9.58 13.83 10.43
CA VAL A 30 9.57 12.94 11.59
C VAL A 30 10.84 13.11 12.42
N ALA A 31 12.01 13.22 11.77
CA ALA A 31 13.26 13.53 12.45
C ALA A 31 13.20 14.89 13.15
N ALA A 32 12.72 15.94 12.46
CA ALA A 32 12.58 17.28 13.03
C ALA A 32 11.64 17.31 14.25
N ARG A 33 10.54 16.56 14.21
CA ARG A 33 9.64 16.38 15.36
C ARG A 33 10.31 15.65 16.52
N LYS A 34 11.09 14.60 16.25
CA LYS A 34 11.86 13.86 17.26
C LYS A 34 12.89 14.74 17.96
N HIS A 35 13.51 15.67 17.23
CA HIS A 35 14.44 16.66 17.77
C HIS A 35 13.78 17.87 18.44
N GLY A 36 12.45 17.96 18.41
CA GLY A 36 11.71 19.07 19.03
C GLY A 36 11.75 20.37 18.23
N PHE A 37 12.18 20.34 16.96
CA PHE A 37 12.14 21.51 16.08
C PHE A 37 10.71 21.84 15.62
N ILE A 38 9.85 20.82 15.57
CA ILE A 38 8.44 20.92 15.19
C ILE A 38 7.58 20.47 16.36
N GLY A 39 6.62 21.31 16.75
CA GLY A 39 5.66 21.05 17.82
C GLY A 39 4.55 20.08 17.41
N LYS A 40 3.91 19.45 18.40
CA LYS A 40 2.80 18.49 18.18
C LYS A 40 1.56 19.10 17.50
N ASN A 41 1.40 20.42 17.56
CA ASN A 41 0.25 21.16 17.03
C ASN A 41 0.61 21.95 15.77
N ASP A 42 1.85 21.83 15.28
CA ASP A 42 2.25 22.51 14.06
C ASP A 42 1.64 21.81 12.85
N ILE A 43 1.26 22.60 11.85
CA ILE A 43 0.76 22.10 10.58
C ILE A 43 1.94 22.09 9.61
N ALA A 44 2.35 20.90 9.18
CA ALA A 44 3.38 20.73 8.16
C ALA A 44 2.73 20.45 6.80
N VAL A 45 3.25 21.12 5.77
CA VAL A 45 2.92 20.83 4.37
C VAL A 45 4.18 20.27 3.72
N LEU A 46 4.08 19.07 3.17
CA LEU A 46 5.19 18.36 2.56
C LEU A 46 5.00 18.32 1.04
N ASP A 47 6.11 18.45 0.30
CA ASP A 47 6.08 18.47 -1.16
C ASP A 47 6.53 17.12 -1.74
N SER A 48 5.57 16.39 -2.32
CA SER A 48 5.87 15.22 -3.16
C SER A 48 6.11 15.72 -4.59
N THR A 49 7.36 16.11 -4.85
CA THR A 49 7.79 16.84 -6.06
C THR A 49 7.50 16.15 -7.40
N ALA A 50 7.13 14.87 -7.38
CA ALA A 50 6.82 14.08 -8.56
C ALA A 50 5.73 13.05 -8.28
N HIS A 51 5.11 12.57 -9.36
CA HIS A 51 4.13 11.49 -9.29
C HIS A 51 4.82 10.14 -9.00
N ALA A 52 4.28 9.36 -8.07
CA ALA A 52 4.84 8.07 -7.62
C ALA A 52 5.12 7.07 -8.75
N LEU A 53 4.30 7.06 -9.81
CA LEU A 53 4.50 6.23 -11.01
C LEU A 53 5.89 6.37 -11.66
N LYS A 54 6.58 7.50 -11.50
CA LYS A 54 7.96 7.65 -12.00
C LYS A 54 8.96 6.74 -11.28
N PHE A 55 8.61 6.28 -10.09
CA PHE A 55 9.46 5.52 -9.18
C PHE A 55 8.87 4.13 -8.85
N ALA A 56 7.86 3.68 -9.60
CA ALA A 56 7.20 2.39 -9.34
C ALA A 56 8.18 1.20 -9.31
N GLY A 57 9.27 1.26 -10.08
CA GLY A 57 10.31 0.24 -10.05
C GLY A 57 11.06 0.12 -8.71
N PHE A 58 11.22 1.22 -7.97
CA PHE A 58 11.80 1.18 -6.62
C PHE A 58 10.85 0.50 -5.63
N GLN A 59 9.57 0.80 -5.72
CA GLN A 59 8.55 0.13 -4.92
C GLN A 59 8.47 -1.37 -5.27
N GLU A 60 8.55 -1.73 -6.55
CA GLU A 60 8.59 -3.12 -7.00
C GLU A 60 9.82 -3.86 -6.44
N MET A 61 11.01 -3.28 -6.53
CA MET A 61 12.22 -3.84 -5.91
C MET A 61 12.07 -4.03 -4.40
N TYR A 62 11.38 -3.11 -3.70
CA TYR A 62 11.08 -3.26 -2.27
C TYR A 62 10.19 -4.49 -2.04
N PHE A 63 9.10 -4.61 -2.80
CA PHE A 63 8.11 -5.66 -2.61
C PHE A 63 8.61 -7.05 -3.04
N GLU A 64 9.54 -7.09 -3.98
CA GLU A 64 10.15 -8.34 -4.46
C GLU A 64 11.39 -8.76 -3.67
N ASP A 65 11.84 -7.95 -2.71
CA ASP A 65 13.09 -8.15 -1.97
C ASP A 65 14.32 -8.25 -2.89
N LYS A 66 14.43 -7.28 -3.82
CA LYS A 66 15.47 -7.24 -4.88
C LYS A 66 16.26 -5.94 -4.92
N PHE A 67 16.28 -5.17 -3.83
CA PHE A 67 17.12 -3.98 -3.78
C PHE A 67 18.60 -4.36 -3.85
N PRO A 68 19.39 -3.73 -4.74
CA PRO A 68 20.84 -3.88 -4.72
C PRO A 68 21.44 -3.32 -3.42
N ASP A 69 22.49 -3.97 -2.91
CA ASP A 69 23.17 -3.58 -1.66
C ASP A 69 23.65 -2.11 -1.66
N GLU A 70 23.99 -1.58 -2.84
CA GLU A 70 24.44 -0.19 -3.05
C GLU A 70 23.43 0.86 -2.57
N PHE A 71 22.15 0.51 -2.48
CA PHE A 71 21.10 1.42 -2.00
C PHE A 71 20.94 1.39 -0.48
N GLU A 72 21.58 0.47 0.25
CA GLU A 72 21.48 0.37 1.71
C GLU A 72 20.03 0.28 2.21
N ILE A 73 19.16 -0.40 1.46
CA ILE A 73 17.75 -0.65 1.80
C ILE A 73 17.57 -2.13 2.10
N SER A 74 17.02 -2.43 3.27
CA SER A 74 16.52 -3.75 3.67
C SER A 74 15.00 -3.70 3.73
N PRO A 75 14.29 -4.36 2.80
CA PRO A 75 12.84 -4.37 2.80
C PRO A 75 12.21 -4.92 4.08
N LYS A 76 11.17 -4.25 4.57
CA LYS A 76 10.38 -4.64 5.73
C LYS A 76 9.10 -5.33 5.31
N SER A 77 8.89 -6.57 5.76
CA SER A 77 7.73 -7.38 5.40
C SER A 77 6.38 -6.70 5.69
N GLU A 78 6.32 -5.91 6.75
CA GLU A 78 5.14 -5.16 7.19
C GLU A 78 4.79 -3.97 6.30
N LEU A 79 5.71 -3.52 5.44
CA LEU A 79 5.50 -2.44 4.47
C LEU A 79 5.26 -2.98 3.05
N MET A 80 5.41 -4.29 2.84
CA MET A 80 5.14 -4.93 1.54
C MET A 80 3.63 -5.10 1.34
N ASN A 81 3.12 -4.59 0.21
CA ASN A 81 1.71 -4.72 -0.14
C ASN A 81 1.52 -5.56 -1.41
N ALA A 82 1.68 -6.87 -1.26
CA ALA A 82 1.47 -7.82 -2.35
C ALA A 82 -0.03 -8.12 -2.54
N PRO A 83 -0.52 -8.21 -3.80
CA PRO A 83 -1.91 -8.58 -4.06
C PRO A 83 -2.21 -9.97 -3.49
N THR A 84 -3.34 -10.09 -2.79
CA THR A 84 -3.83 -11.37 -2.27
C THR A 84 -5.06 -11.82 -3.05
N ILE A 85 -5.11 -13.11 -3.42
CA ILE A 85 -6.27 -13.67 -4.08
C ILE A 85 -7.43 -13.83 -3.10
N VAL A 86 -8.55 -13.18 -3.40
CA VAL A 86 -9.80 -13.34 -2.65
C VAL A 86 -10.69 -14.34 -3.38
N ARG A 87 -10.88 -15.53 -2.81
CA ARG A 87 -11.75 -16.57 -3.37
C ARG A 87 -12.59 -17.23 -2.26
N PRO A 88 -13.86 -16.86 -2.09
CA PRO A 88 -14.77 -17.54 -1.17
C PRO A 88 -14.87 -19.03 -1.50
N ARG A 89 -14.72 -19.90 -0.49
CA ARG A 89 -14.70 -21.37 -0.67
C ARG A 89 -16.03 -21.94 -1.16
N ASP A 90 -17.13 -21.24 -0.92
CA ASP A 90 -18.49 -21.65 -1.25
C ASP A 90 -18.94 -21.26 -2.68
N LEU A 91 -18.08 -20.56 -3.44
CA LEU A 91 -18.36 -20.21 -4.83
C LEU A 91 -17.84 -21.30 -5.78
N GLU A 92 -18.78 -22.00 -6.40
CA GLU A 92 -18.50 -22.96 -7.48
C GLU A 92 -18.15 -22.26 -8.80
N LYS A 93 -18.84 -21.15 -9.10
CA LYS A 93 -18.64 -20.34 -10.32
C LYS A 93 -17.90 -19.05 -9.97
N VAL A 94 -16.73 -18.87 -10.60
CA VAL A 94 -15.87 -17.69 -10.43
C VAL A 94 -15.51 -17.18 -11.84
N PRO A 95 -15.61 -15.87 -12.12
CA PRO A 95 -15.26 -15.34 -13.42
C PRO A 95 -13.74 -15.45 -13.66
N GLY A 96 -13.36 -15.58 -14.93
CA GLY A 96 -11.96 -15.55 -15.35
C GLY A 96 -11.81 -14.96 -16.75
N PRO A 97 -10.57 -14.75 -17.22
CA PRO A 97 -10.30 -14.29 -18.57
C PRO A 97 -11.00 -15.17 -19.61
N GLY A 98 -11.90 -14.59 -20.40
CA GLY A 98 -12.69 -15.33 -21.40
C GLY A 98 -13.83 -16.20 -20.86
N VAL A 99 -14.05 -16.24 -19.54
CA VAL A 99 -15.09 -17.04 -18.87
C VAL A 99 -15.96 -16.13 -17.99
N PRO A 100 -16.86 -15.31 -18.60
CA PRO A 100 -17.75 -14.45 -17.85
C PRO A 100 -18.88 -15.26 -17.20
N ILE A 101 -19.27 -14.85 -15.99
CA ILE A 101 -20.51 -15.31 -15.33
C ILE A 101 -21.54 -14.17 -15.39
N ARG A 102 -22.84 -14.50 -15.37
CA ARG A 102 -23.94 -13.53 -15.54
C ARG A 102 -25.11 -13.87 -14.61
N GLY A 103 -26.02 -12.91 -14.45
CA GLY A 103 -27.25 -13.08 -13.65
C GLY A 103 -26.93 -13.41 -12.18
N GLU A 104 -27.71 -14.32 -11.60
CA GLU A 104 -27.61 -14.70 -10.18
C GLU A 104 -26.22 -15.19 -9.78
N ASP A 105 -25.49 -15.87 -10.68
CA ASP A 105 -24.13 -16.33 -10.40
C ASP A 105 -23.16 -15.15 -10.19
N PHE A 106 -23.31 -14.09 -11.00
CA PHE A 106 -22.49 -12.88 -10.89
C PHE A 106 -22.83 -12.10 -9.63
N GLU A 107 -24.12 -11.92 -9.34
CA GLU A 107 -24.58 -11.25 -8.11
C GLU A 107 -24.07 -11.99 -6.86
N ARG A 108 -24.15 -13.33 -6.86
CA ARG A 108 -23.61 -14.16 -5.78
C ARG A 108 -22.09 -14.01 -5.65
N PHE A 109 -21.35 -13.99 -6.76
CA PHE A 109 -19.90 -13.76 -6.76
C PHE A 109 -19.53 -12.42 -6.14
N VAL A 110 -20.17 -11.32 -6.58
CA VAL A 110 -19.89 -9.97 -6.05
C VAL A 110 -20.17 -9.91 -4.55
N ARG A 111 -21.35 -10.37 -4.13
CA ARG A 111 -21.75 -10.35 -2.71
C ARG A 111 -20.79 -11.17 -1.84
N ARG A 112 -20.51 -12.42 -2.22
CA ARG A 112 -19.66 -13.31 -1.42
C ARG A 112 -18.21 -12.86 -1.40
N THR A 113 -17.70 -12.30 -2.50
CA THR A 113 -16.35 -11.72 -2.53
C THR A 113 -16.25 -10.51 -1.61
N GLY A 114 -17.25 -9.62 -1.62
CA GLY A 114 -17.31 -8.49 -0.69
C GLY A 114 -17.38 -8.93 0.78
N GLU A 115 -18.20 -9.93 1.09
CA GLU A 115 -18.29 -10.52 2.44
C GLU A 115 -16.96 -11.16 2.87
N GLU A 116 -16.23 -11.80 1.95
CA GLU A 116 -14.92 -12.38 2.21
C GLU A 116 -13.84 -11.31 2.44
N ILE A 117 -13.85 -10.22 1.66
CA ILE A 117 -12.98 -9.05 1.87
C ILE A 117 -13.26 -8.45 3.25
N ALA A 118 -14.52 -8.19 3.57
CA ALA A 118 -14.91 -7.64 4.86
C ALA A 118 -14.44 -8.52 6.02
N ARG A 119 -14.57 -9.85 5.88
CA ARG A 119 -14.07 -10.81 6.87
C ARG A 119 -12.54 -10.80 6.99
N MET A 120 -11.81 -10.71 5.87
CA MET A 120 -10.34 -10.63 5.88
C MET A 120 -9.83 -9.34 6.54
N LEU A 121 -10.60 -8.25 6.41
CA LEU A 121 -10.29 -6.93 6.96
C LEU A 121 -10.89 -6.69 8.35
N ASP A 122 -11.56 -7.69 8.95
CA ASP A 122 -12.26 -7.59 10.24
C ASP A 122 -13.26 -6.41 10.31
N LEU A 123 -14.01 -6.18 9.23
CA LEU A 123 -15.02 -5.12 9.18
C LEU A 123 -16.34 -5.57 9.80
N GLU A 124 -16.91 -4.74 10.68
CA GLU A 124 -18.25 -4.95 11.22
C GLU A 124 -19.32 -4.88 10.12
N LYS A 125 -20.38 -5.70 10.25
CA LYS A 125 -21.55 -5.55 9.37
C LYS A 125 -22.27 -4.25 9.73
N VAL A 126 -22.25 -3.30 8.79
CA VAL A 126 -23.05 -2.07 8.83
C VAL A 126 -24.50 -2.35 8.48
#